data_AF-A0AAD9KXE6-F1
#
_entry.id   AF-A0AAD9KXE6-F1
#
_cell.length_a   1.000
_cell.length_b   1.000
_cell.length_c   1.000
_cell.angle_alpha   90.00
_cell.angle_beta   90.00
_cell.angle_gamma   90.00
#
_symmetry.space_group_name_H-M   'P 1'
#
loop_
_entity.id
_entity.type
_entity.pdbx_description
1 polymer ?
#
loop_
_entity_poly.entity_id
_entity_poly.type
_entity_poly.pdbx_seq_one_letter_code
_entity_poly.pdbx_strand_id
1 'polypeptide(L)'
;MYSFRHAFFWTDERRYKFLCVVGDQSETTSCDSKKHKNNSTVVAIESTGVLPTLSTGKKSWGELSILSEMDGKFEQDLKRKGYTQSVCHLLRMLRNIQSHYKKLPEPVKNILGNTRYPYAYFNAELPDLFPEMYFIIRSTAGTGDDWVQRNGTEEVLLKK
;
A
#
# COMPACT_ATOMS: atom_id res chain seq x y z
N MET A 1 24.52 -19.19 -3.83
CA MET A 1 23.27 -19.19 -4.60
C MET A 1 22.27 -18.25 -3.92
N TYR A 2 22.19 -16.98 -4.32
CA TYR A 2 21.23 -16.00 -3.78
C TYR A 2 20.68 -15.14 -4.92
N SER A 3 19.63 -15.58 -5.63
CA SER A 3 19.02 -14.75 -6.68
C SER A 3 17.54 -15.02 -6.99
N PHE A 4 16.75 -15.47 -6.00
CA PHE A 4 15.28 -15.52 -6.11
C PHE A 4 14.56 -14.74 -5.01
N ARG A 5 15.33 -14.11 -4.10
CA ARG A 5 14.78 -13.33 -2.97
C ARG A 5 14.57 -11.85 -3.32
N HIS A 6 15.13 -11.38 -4.45
CA HIS A 6 15.01 -10.00 -4.87
C HIS A 6 13.58 -9.68 -5.34
N ALA A 7 13.05 -8.52 -4.94
CA ALA A 7 11.71 -8.04 -5.29
C ALA A 7 11.42 -7.96 -6.79
N PHE A 8 12.47 -7.84 -7.60
CA PHE A 8 12.39 -7.92 -9.07
C PHE A 8 11.71 -9.21 -9.55
N PHE A 9 11.95 -10.34 -8.90
CA PHE A 9 11.39 -11.64 -9.30
C PHE A 9 10.02 -11.94 -8.69
N TRP A 10 9.43 -10.99 -7.94
CA TRP A 10 8.14 -11.21 -7.31
C TRP A 10 7.02 -11.13 -8.33
N THR A 11 6.04 -12.01 -8.19
CA THR A 11 4.78 -11.92 -8.95
C THR A 11 3.98 -10.70 -8.51
N ASP A 12 3.12 -10.22 -9.39
CA ASP A 12 2.20 -9.11 -9.12
C ASP A 12 1.36 -9.33 -7.86
N GLU A 13 0.83 -10.55 -7.68
CA GLU A 13 0.12 -10.93 -6.46
C GLU A 13 0.99 -10.76 -5.21
N ARG A 14 2.25 -11.18 -5.28
CA ARG A 14 3.18 -11.09 -4.15
C ARG A 14 3.54 -9.65 -3.82
N ARG A 15 3.77 -8.81 -4.84
CA ARG A 15 4.01 -7.37 -4.67
C ARG A 15 2.81 -6.67 -4.05
N TYR A 16 1.59 -7.01 -4.50
CA TYR A 16 0.37 -6.46 -3.91
C TYR A 16 0.17 -6.88 -2.46
N LYS A 17 0.33 -8.18 -2.16
CA LYS A 17 0.27 -8.71 -0.79
C LYS A 17 1.25 -8.01 0.14
N PHE A 18 2.47 -7.75 -0.34
CA PHE A 18 3.46 -6.97 0.42
C PHE A 18 2.91 -5.58 0.79
N LEU A 19 2.35 -4.83 -0.18
CA LEU A 19 1.73 -3.53 0.10
C LEU A 19 0.58 -3.62 1.11
N CYS A 20 -0.25 -4.66 1.05
CA CYS A 20 -1.32 -4.89 2.04
C CYS A 20 -0.77 -5.14 3.44
N VAL A 21 0.30 -5.93 3.58
CA VAL A 21 0.96 -6.19 4.88
C VAL A 21 1.51 -4.89 5.48
N VAL A 22 2.17 -4.06 4.66
CA VAL A 22 2.65 -2.74 5.12
C VAL A 22 1.46 -1.86 5.55
N GLY A 23 0.34 -1.91 4.82
CA GLY A 23 -0.90 -1.21 5.16
C GLY A 23 -1.50 -1.64 6.51
N ASP A 24 -1.69 -2.93 6.75
CA ASP A 24 -2.19 -3.48 8.03
C ASP A 24 -1.30 -3.08 9.22
N GLN A 25 0.03 -3.08 9.01
CA GLN A 25 0.99 -2.70 10.04
C GLN A 25 0.95 -1.20 10.32
N SER A 26 0.87 -0.35 9.30
CA SER A 26 0.75 1.11 9.45
C SER A 26 -0.50 1.53 10.25
N GLU A 27 -1.61 0.80 10.10
CA GLU A 27 -2.83 0.98 10.88
C GLU A 27 -2.62 0.59 12.36
N THR A 28 -1.94 -0.53 12.60
CA THR A 28 -1.63 -1.02 13.94
C THR A 28 -0.64 -0.10 14.67
N THR A 29 0.31 0.52 13.95
CA THR A 29 1.30 1.46 14.50
C THR A 29 0.88 2.94 14.42
N SER A 30 -0.37 3.20 14.03
CA SER A 30 -1.09 4.47 14.17
C SER A 30 -0.52 5.70 13.44
N CYS A 31 -0.97 5.92 12.21
CA CYS A 31 -1.00 7.24 11.57
C CYS A 31 -1.92 8.24 12.34
N ASP A 32 -2.92 7.74 13.07
CA ASP A 32 -3.98 8.54 13.71
C ASP A 32 -3.82 8.73 15.24
N SER A 33 -2.91 8.01 15.91
CA SER A 33 -2.78 8.10 17.37
C SER A 33 -1.58 8.96 17.78
N LYS A 34 -1.84 9.96 18.62
CA LYS A 34 -0.83 10.87 19.19
C LYS A 34 0.32 10.15 19.93
N LYS A 35 0.17 8.85 20.21
CA LYS A 35 1.14 8.00 20.95
C LYS A 35 2.31 7.48 20.10
N HIS A 36 2.18 7.43 18.77
CA HIS A 36 3.16 6.73 17.92
C HIS A 36 3.75 7.59 16.79
N LYS A 37 3.67 8.93 16.90
CA LYS A 37 4.36 9.91 16.04
C LYS A 37 5.89 9.73 15.96
N ASN A 38 6.46 8.84 16.77
CA ASN A 38 7.89 8.56 16.86
C ASN A 38 8.28 7.20 16.25
N ASN A 39 7.35 6.47 15.61
CA ASN A 39 7.71 5.26 14.88
C ASN A 39 8.47 5.66 13.60
N SER A 40 9.77 5.37 13.57
CA SER A 40 10.68 5.78 12.48
C SER A 40 10.23 5.28 11.11
N THR A 41 9.56 4.12 11.04
CA THR A 41 9.08 3.55 9.78
C THR A 41 7.81 4.24 9.28
N VAL A 42 6.83 4.50 10.15
CA VAL A 42 5.62 5.26 9.77
C VAL A 42 6.01 6.68 9.35
N VAL A 43 6.93 7.31 10.07
CA VAL A 43 7.48 8.62 9.71
C VAL A 43 8.19 8.54 8.36
N ALA A 44 8.99 7.50 8.09
CA ALA A 44 9.65 7.33 6.80
C ALA A 44 8.63 7.13 5.66
N ILE A 45 7.59 6.31 5.86
CA ILE A 45 6.51 6.11 4.88
C ILE A 45 5.78 7.43 4.60
N GLU A 46 5.36 8.16 5.63
CA GLU A 46 4.67 9.45 5.43
C GLU A 46 5.61 10.54 4.87
N SER A 47 6.91 10.47 5.15
CA SER A 47 7.91 11.39 4.58
C SER A 47 8.16 11.15 3.10
N THR A 48 7.77 9.99 2.57
CA THR A 48 7.68 9.77 1.11
C THR A 48 6.44 10.38 0.48
N GLY A 49 5.74 11.25 1.20
CA GLY A 49 4.66 12.07 0.64
C GLY A 49 4.99 12.50 -0.79
N VAL A 50 3.97 12.55 -1.65
CA VAL A 50 4.10 12.93 -3.07
C VAL A 50 4.49 11.75 -4.02
N LEU A 51 4.31 10.48 -3.61
CA LEU A 51 4.39 9.32 -4.53
C LEU A 51 3.55 9.40 -5.84
N PRO A 52 2.41 10.11 -5.91
CA PRO A 52 1.68 10.26 -7.18
C PRO A 52 2.33 11.24 -8.16
N THR A 53 3.29 12.06 -7.73
CA THR A 53 3.59 13.32 -8.42
C THR A 53 4.87 13.29 -9.25
N LEU A 54 5.78 12.35 -8.98
CA LEU A 54 7.07 12.30 -9.68
C LEU A 54 6.96 11.66 -11.07
N SER A 55 6.15 10.62 -11.25
CA SER A 55 6.10 9.86 -12.51
C SER A 55 4.80 9.98 -13.31
N THR A 56 3.67 10.27 -12.67
CA THR A 56 2.35 10.31 -13.36
C THR A 56 1.71 11.69 -13.38
N GLY A 57 2.35 12.70 -12.77
CA GLY A 57 1.86 14.08 -12.72
C GLY A 57 0.63 14.30 -11.80
N LYS A 58 0.19 13.27 -11.07
CA LYS A 58 -0.94 13.36 -10.14
C LYS A 58 -0.53 14.10 -8.87
N LYS A 59 -1.39 15.00 -8.37
CA LYS A 59 -1.10 15.75 -7.13
C LYS A 59 -1.41 14.93 -5.88
N SER A 60 -2.22 13.89 -6.04
CA SER A 60 -2.66 13.01 -4.95
C SER A 60 -3.10 11.66 -5.49
N TRP A 61 -3.12 10.64 -4.65
CA TRP A 61 -3.74 9.36 -5.03
C TRP A 61 -5.28 9.47 -5.05
N GLY A 62 -5.84 10.61 -4.62
CA GLY A 62 -7.25 10.96 -4.79
C GLY A 62 -7.70 11.13 -6.26
N GLU A 63 -6.75 11.12 -7.20
CA GLU A 63 -7.02 11.22 -8.65
C GLU A 63 -7.12 9.85 -9.35
N LEU A 64 -7.06 8.74 -8.59
CA LEU A 64 -7.21 7.39 -9.13
C LEU A 64 -8.62 7.19 -9.69
N SER A 65 -8.72 6.63 -10.91
CA SER A 65 -9.99 6.46 -11.62
C SER A 65 -10.99 5.56 -10.88
N ILE A 66 -10.53 4.58 -10.09
CA ILE A 66 -11.41 3.76 -9.26
C ILE A 66 -12.22 4.55 -8.24
N LEU A 67 -11.78 5.76 -7.85
CA LEU A 67 -12.41 6.52 -6.79
C LEU A 67 -13.72 7.18 -7.22
N SER A 68 -13.90 7.50 -8.51
CA SER A 68 -15.17 8.02 -9.03
C SER A 68 -16.27 6.97 -9.03
N GLU A 69 -15.88 5.69 -9.07
CA GLU A 69 -16.79 4.54 -9.12
C GLU A 69 -17.07 3.91 -7.75
N MET A 70 -16.44 4.43 -6.68
CA MET A 70 -16.63 3.95 -5.32
C MET A 70 -17.84 4.62 -4.64
N ASP A 71 -18.63 3.83 -3.90
CA ASP A 71 -19.84 4.31 -3.21
C ASP A 71 -19.57 5.49 -2.28
N GLY A 72 -20.60 6.34 -2.11
CA GLY A 72 -20.54 7.62 -1.40
C GLY A 72 -20.04 7.57 0.06
N LYS A 73 -20.03 6.41 0.74
CA LYS A 73 -19.43 6.28 2.08
C LYS A 73 -17.90 6.29 2.02
N PHE A 74 -17.31 5.65 1.02
CA PHE A 74 -15.87 5.70 0.78
C PHE A 74 -15.48 7.09 0.31
N GLU A 75 -16.27 7.67 -0.60
CA GLU A 75 -16.12 9.07 -1.04
C GLU A 75 -16.17 10.06 0.16
N GLN A 76 -17.04 9.84 1.14
CA GLN A 76 -17.11 10.65 2.36
C GLN A 76 -15.85 10.53 3.25
N ASP A 77 -15.29 9.33 3.39
CA ASP A 77 -14.03 9.13 4.11
C ASP A 77 -12.84 9.76 3.37
N LEU A 78 -12.81 9.72 2.03
CA LEU A 78 -11.83 10.40 1.18
C LEU A 78 -11.93 11.93 1.25
N LYS A 79 -13.16 12.47 1.40
CA LYS A 79 -13.43 13.91 1.50
C LYS A 79 -12.92 14.53 2.81
N ARG A 80 -12.48 13.72 3.80
CA ARG A 80 -11.77 14.24 4.97
C ARG A 80 -10.41 14.78 4.53
N LYS A 81 -10.16 16.07 4.78
CA LYS A 81 -8.91 16.76 4.41
C LYS A 81 -7.69 15.93 4.83
N GLY A 82 -6.78 15.68 3.88
CA GLY A 82 -5.51 14.99 4.12
C GLY A 82 -5.54 13.47 3.94
N TYR A 83 -6.71 12.85 3.71
CA TYR A 83 -6.78 11.40 3.49
C TYR A 83 -6.01 11.00 2.23
N THR A 84 -6.29 11.67 1.11
CA THR A 84 -5.69 11.42 -0.22
C THR A 84 -4.22 11.83 -0.37
N GLN A 85 -3.61 12.37 0.69
CA GLN A 85 -2.22 12.83 0.73
C GLN A 85 -1.32 11.89 1.53
N SER A 86 -1.89 11.05 2.40
CA SER A 86 -1.13 10.12 3.23
C SER A 86 -0.89 8.80 2.49
N VAL A 87 0.36 8.34 2.51
CA VAL A 87 0.75 7.05 1.93
C VAL A 87 0.21 5.89 2.78
N CYS A 88 0.11 6.04 4.11
CA CYS A 88 -0.51 5.01 4.95
C CYS A 88 -2.00 4.85 4.64
N HIS A 89 -2.73 5.94 4.38
CA HIS A 89 -4.13 5.85 3.94
C HIS A 89 -4.28 5.18 2.58
N LEU A 90 -3.35 5.42 1.65
CA LEU A 90 -3.28 4.68 0.39
C LEU A 90 -3.10 3.18 0.63
N LEU A 91 -2.11 2.78 1.44
CA LEU A 91 -1.85 1.37 1.74
C LEU A 91 -3.04 0.70 2.45
N ARG A 92 -3.72 1.43 3.33
CA ARG A 92 -4.98 1.01 3.96
C ARG A 92 -6.07 0.78 2.92
N MET A 93 -6.21 1.66 1.94
CA MET A 93 -7.15 1.46 0.83
C MET A 93 -6.83 0.18 0.05
N LEU A 94 -5.56 -0.05 -0.31
CA LEU A 94 -5.15 -1.26 -1.06
C LEU A 94 -5.53 -2.54 -0.29
N ARG A 95 -5.26 -2.57 1.02
CA ARG A 95 -5.65 -3.67 1.91
C ARG A 95 -7.17 -3.84 1.97
N ASN A 96 -7.93 -2.75 2.08
CA ASN A 96 -9.39 -2.79 2.12
C ASN A 96 -10.00 -3.31 0.82
N ILE A 97 -9.45 -2.90 -0.33
CA ILE A 97 -9.81 -3.44 -1.65
C ILE A 97 -9.63 -4.97 -1.66
N GLN A 98 -8.49 -5.47 -1.16
CA GLN A 98 -8.24 -6.91 -1.09
C GLN A 98 -9.26 -7.63 -0.17
N SER A 99 -9.44 -7.11 1.04
CA SER A 99 -10.25 -7.73 2.10
C SER A 99 -11.75 -7.72 1.77
N HIS A 100 -12.20 -6.68 1.07
CA HIS A 100 -13.60 -6.46 0.73
C HIS A 100 -13.88 -6.57 -0.77
N TYR A 101 -12.98 -7.17 -1.56
CA TYR A 101 -13.10 -7.29 -3.01
C TYR A 101 -14.48 -7.78 -3.48
N LYS A 102 -15.04 -8.80 -2.79
CA LYS A 102 -16.37 -9.36 -3.10
C LYS A 102 -17.52 -8.35 -2.95
N LYS A 103 -17.34 -7.33 -2.10
CA LYS A 103 -18.32 -6.28 -1.80
C LYS A 103 -18.11 -5.02 -2.65
N LEU A 104 -17.07 -4.96 -3.48
CA LEU A 104 -16.84 -3.81 -4.35
C LEU A 104 -17.91 -3.75 -5.46
N PRO A 105 -18.28 -2.53 -5.89
CA PRO A 105 -19.11 -2.34 -7.09
C PRO A 105 -18.48 -3.00 -8.31
N GLU A 106 -19.30 -3.52 -9.22
CA GLU A 106 -18.82 -4.17 -10.44
C GLU A 106 -17.99 -3.25 -11.36
N PRO A 107 -18.33 -1.96 -11.53
CA PRO A 107 -17.49 -1.02 -12.28
C PRO A 107 -16.06 -0.92 -11.72
N VAL A 108 -15.93 -0.89 -10.38
CA VAL A 108 -14.63 -0.88 -9.70
C VAL A 108 -13.86 -2.18 -9.97
N LYS A 109 -14.52 -3.34 -9.89
CA LYS A 109 -13.85 -4.63 -10.18
C LYS A 109 -13.34 -4.70 -11.62
N ASN A 110 -14.10 -4.18 -12.57
CA ASN A 110 -13.72 -4.14 -13.98
C ASN A 110 -12.46 -3.28 -14.19
N ILE A 111 -12.40 -2.07 -13.59
CA ILE A 111 -11.20 -1.21 -13.65
C ILE A 111 -10.00 -1.91 -13.00
N LEU A 112 -10.22 -2.62 -11.89
CA LEU A 112 -9.19 -3.39 -11.18
C LEU A 112 -8.78 -4.69 -11.91
N GLY A 113 -9.33 -5.00 -13.08
CA GLY A 113 -8.99 -6.18 -13.87
C GLY A 113 -9.56 -7.49 -13.32
N ASN A 114 -10.69 -7.43 -12.60
CA ASN A 114 -11.39 -8.59 -12.06
C ASN A 114 -10.54 -9.52 -11.15
N THR A 115 -9.62 -8.92 -10.39
CA THR A 115 -8.76 -9.62 -9.43
C THR A 115 -8.78 -8.96 -8.05
N ARG A 116 -8.63 -9.78 -7.00
CA ARG A 116 -8.44 -9.31 -5.62
C ARG A 116 -7.01 -8.78 -5.36
N TYR A 117 -6.11 -8.91 -6.33
CA TYR A 117 -4.72 -8.44 -6.28
C TYR A 117 -4.38 -7.56 -7.50
N PRO A 118 -4.99 -6.37 -7.61
CA PRO A 118 -4.90 -5.51 -8.80
C PRO A 118 -3.58 -4.74 -8.92
N TYR A 119 -2.44 -5.42 -8.77
CA TYR A 119 -1.12 -4.78 -8.85
C TYR A 119 -0.89 -4.05 -10.17
N ALA A 120 -1.26 -4.66 -11.31
CA ALA A 120 -1.05 -4.08 -12.62
C ALA A 120 -1.70 -2.69 -12.76
N TYR A 121 -2.92 -2.51 -12.24
CA TYR A 121 -3.60 -1.22 -12.19
C TYR A 121 -2.81 -0.21 -11.35
N PHE A 122 -2.46 -0.57 -10.11
CA PHE A 122 -1.74 0.35 -9.22
C PHE A 122 -0.32 0.66 -9.69
N ASN A 123 0.35 -0.28 -10.35
CA ASN A 123 1.68 -0.06 -10.92
C ASN A 123 1.64 0.85 -12.15
N ALA A 124 0.55 0.82 -12.93
CA ALA A 124 0.34 1.79 -14.01
C ALA A 124 0.03 3.19 -13.46
N GLU A 125 -0.78 3.26 -12.40
CA GLU A 125 -1.26 4.52 -11.84
C GLU A 125 -0.27 5.19 -10.87
N LEU A 126 0.55 4.39 -10.18
CA LEU A 126 1.48 4.72 -9.11
C LEU A 126 2.75 3.82 -9.20
N PRO A 127 3.56 3.95 -10.27
CA PRO A 127 4.69 3.05 -10.55
C PRO A 127 5.74 3.01 -9.43
N ASP A 128 5.90 4.12 -8.70
CA ASP A 128 6.92 4.26 -7.67
C ASP A 128 6.47 3.67 -6.32
N LEU A 129 5.19 3.33 -6.14
CA LEU A 129 4.66 2.89 -4.85
C LEU A 129 5.37 1.64 -4.31
N PHE A 130 5.51 0.60 -5.13
CA PHE A 130 6.15 -0.63 -4.71
C PHE A 130 7.66 -0.49 -4.42
N PRO A 131 8.48 0.06 -5.32
CA PRO A 131 9.92 0.19 -5.06
C PRO A 131 10.21 1.04 -3.82
N GLU A 132 9.50 2.16 -3.62
CA GLU A 132 9.69 3.01 -2.44
C GLU A 132 9.34 2.27 -1.15
N MET A 133 8.18 1.61 -1.09
CA MET A 133 7.78 0.88 0.11
C MET A 133 8.75 -0.27 0.41
N TYR A 134 9.20 -0.98 -0.63
CA TYR A 134 10.19 -2.04 -0.48
C TYR A 134 11.51 -1.50 0.06
N PHE A 135 11.98 -0.36 -0.45
CA PHE A 135 13.22 0.29 0.00
C PHE A 135 13.13 0.79 1.44
N ILE A 136 12.04 1.48 1.80
CA ILE A 136 11.82 2.01 3.15
C ILE A 136 11.82 0.86 4.16
N ILE A 137 10.99 -0.15 3.93
CA ILE A 137 10.86 -1.28 4.86
C ILE A 137 12.18 -2.02 5.01
N ARG A 138 12.93 -2.21 3.93
CA ARG A 138 14.27 -2.84 4.00
C ARG A 138 15.28 -1.97 4.76
N SER A 139 15.16 -0.65 4.65
CA SER A 139 16.07 0.30 5.30
C SER A 139 15.76 0.49 6.79
N THR A 140 14.50 0.35 7.20
CA THR A 140 14.09 0.49 8.60
C THR A 140 14.03 -0.83 9.36
N ALA A 141 13.97 -1.98 8.67
CA ALA A 141 14.03 -3.30 9.30
C ALA A 141 15.32 -3.57 10.11
N GLY A 142 16.39 -2.78 9.90
CA GLY A 142 17.63 -2.85 10.69
C GLY A 142 17.58 -2.13 12.05
N THR A 143 16.57 -1.30 12.33
CA THR A 143 16.54 -0.43 13.54
C THR A 143 15.89 -1.04 14.78
N GLY A 144 15.87 -2.38 14.91
CA GLY A 144 15.28 -3.08 16.09
C GLY A 144 13.77 -3.25 16.02
N ASP A 145 13.17 -2.77 14.94
CA ASP A 145 11.78 -2.93 14.59
C ASP A 145 11.69 -4.01 13.51
N ASP A 146 11.53 -5.26 13.94
CA ASP A 146 11.53 -6.41 13.02
C ASP A 146 10.13 -6.64 12.43
N TRP A 147 9.79 -5.84 11.40
CA TRP A 147 8.50 -5.83 10.70
C TRP A 147 8.28 -7.07 9.82
N VAL A 148 9.37 -7.78 9.50
CA VAL A 148 9.40 -8.97 8.63
C VAL A 148 9.34 -10.26 9.46
N GLN A 149 9.85 -10.27 10.70
CA GLN A 149 9.77 -11.45 11.56
C GLN A 149 8.46 -11.57 12.35
N ARG A 150 7.85 -10.46 12.82
CA ARG A 150 6.70 -10.52 13.74
C ARG A 150 5.42 -11.15 13.18
N ASN A 151 5.23 -11.19 11.87
CA ASN A 151 4.00 -11.69 11.23
C ASN A 151 4.20 -12.98 10.41
N GLY A 152 5.30 -13.71 10.60
CA GLY A 152 5.58 -14.92 9.81
C GLY A 152 5.78 -14.62 8.32
N THR A 153 6.15 -13.38 7.98
CA THR A 153 6.38 -12.95 6.60
C THR A 153 7.57 -13.67 5.99
N GLU A 154 8.53 -14.20 6.78
CA GLU A 154 9.50 -15.16 6.24
C GLU A 154 8.83 -16.43 5.69
N GLU A 155 7.82 -17.03 6.34
CA GLU A 155 7.15 -18.19 5.78
C GLU A 155 6.25 -17.84 4.58
N VAL A 156 5.56 -16.69 4.61
CA VAL A 156 4.67 -16.25 3.51
C VAL A 156 5.46 -15.71 2.30
N LEU A 157 6.69 -15.22 2.50
CA LEU A 157 7.56 -14.71 1.44
C LEU A 157 8.63 -15.74 1.01
N LEU A 158 8.84 -16.85 1.72
CA LEU A 158 9.84 -17.88 1.36
C LEU A 158 9.26 -19.24 0.99
N LYS A 159 7.96 -19.50 1.16
CA LYS A 159 7.35 -20.73 0.64
C LYS A 159 7.10 -20.60 -0.86
N LYS A 160 7.81 -21.43 -1.62
CA LYS A 160 7.63 -21.71 -3.04
C LYS A 160 6.25 -22.25 -3.33
#